data_AF-A0A965RVZ9-F1
#
_entry.id   AF-A0A965RVZ9-F1
#
_cell.length_a   1.000
_cell.length_b   1.000
_cell.length_c   1.000
_cell.angle_alpha   90.00
_cell.angle_beta   90.00
_cell.angle_gamma   90.00
#
_symmetry.space_group_name_H-M   'P 1'
#
loop_
_entity.id
_entity.type
_entity.pdbx_description
1 polymer ?
#
loop_
_entity_poly.entity_id
_entity_poly.type
_entity_poly.pdbx_seq_one_letter_code
_entity_poly.pdbx_strand_id
1 'polypeptide(L)'
;MKQLLFLLLLIFVSSCEANFSTKKKEKAILEKMDTTTSFKNQKSDDKITLEETDKPSNEFETYYVTVADTSFSYDFLYRKMFLLSKRLNLSIDTLGRYYNSTKDLISLPENDADELYAGEYYPRRFPSKSLSLEYLNSYKNEAGNKTIALVTGIYETKKEADSALAILLKMEPKAFKIKAKIFIGCLH
;
A
#
# COMPACT_ATOMS: atom_id res chain seq x y z
N MET A 1 -0.05 15.83 58.45
CA MET A 1 1.37 15.94 58.07
C MET A 1 1.98 14.55 58.07
N LYS A 2 2.58 14.16 56.93
CA LYS A 2 3.50 13.04 56.70
C LYS A 2 2.97 11.64 57.05
N GLN A 3 2.39 10.95 56.07
CA GLN A 3 3.10 9.98 55.22
C GLN A 3 3.58 8.76 56.01
N LEU A 4 2.67 7.80 56.22
CA LEU A 4 3.04 6.41 56.47
C LEU A 4 3.14 5.71 55.11
N LEU A 5 4.36 5.73 54.56
CA LEU A 5 4.76 5.03 53.36
C LEU A 5 5.17 3.61 53.78
N PHE A 6 4.29 2.63 53.62
CA PHE A 6 4.65 1.22 53.73
C PHE A 6 4.08 0.45 52.54
N LEU A 7 4.95 0.26 51.55
CA LEU A 7 5.30 -1.02 50.96
C LEU A 7 4.14 -2.03 50.77
N LEU A 8 3.62 -2.14 49.55
CA LEU A 8 3.04 -3.39 49.09
C LEU A 8 3.22 -3.52 47.57
N LEU A 9 4.41 -4.04 47.24
CA LEU A 9 4.73 -4.65 45.97
C LEU A 9 4.37 -6.14 46.11
N LEU A 10 3.23 -6.54 45.56
CA LEU A 10 2.92 -7.95 45.28
C LEU A 10 2.45 -8.04 43.82
N ILE A 11 3.44 -8.23 42.97
CA ILE A 11 3.28 -8.82 41.64
C ILE A 11 3.06 -10.33 41.87
N PHE A 12 2.12 -10.94 41.14
CA PHE A 12 2.31 -12.17 40.34
C PHE A 12 0.94 -12.86 40.09
N VAL A 13 0.50 -12.71 38.83
CA VAL A 13 -0.15 -13.70 37.94
C VAL A 13 -1.13 -14.71 38.53
N SER A 14 -2.39 -14.58 38.11
CA SER A 14 -3.21 -15.75 37.79
C SER A 14 -3.30 -15.89 36.28
N SER A 15 -2.62 -16.92 35.79
CA SER A 15 -2.72 -17.48 34.44
C SER A 15 -4.05 -18.23 34.34
N CYS A 16 -4.91 -17.88 33.38
CA CYS A 16 -6.02 -18.74 32.97
C CYS A 16 -5.59 -19.52 31.73
N GLU A 17 -5.31 -20.81 31.96
CA GLU A 17 -5.23 -21.86 30.94
C GLU A 17 -6.55 -21.95 30.16
N ALA A 18 -6.49 -21.79 28.84
CA ALA A 18 -7.52 -22.27 27.95
C ALA A 18 -7.01 -23.59 27.32
N ASN A 19 -7.63 -24.69 27.73
CA ASN A 19 -7.39 -26.04 27.25
C ASN A 19 -7.57 -26.14 25.72
N PHE A 20 -6.48 -26.36 24.99
CA PHE A 20 -6.54 -26.77 23.58
C PHE A 20 -6.37 -28.28 23.49
N SER A 21 -7.50 -29.00 23.41
CA SER A 21 -7.48 -30.43 23.10
C SER A 21 -7.25 -30.64 21.61
N THR A 22 -6.22 -31.42 21.32
CA THR A 22 -5.81 -31.92 20.02
C THR A 22 -6.87 -32.82 19.37
N LYS A 23 -7.01 -32.71 18.05
CA LYS A 23 -7.26 -33.86 17.17
C LYS A 23 -6.65 -33.63 15.79
N LYS A 24 -5.49 -34.24 15.60
CA LYS A 24 -4.81 -34.49 14.32
C LYS A 24 -5.60 -35.56 13.56
N LYS A 25 -5.90 -35.33 12.28
CA LYS A 25 -6.06 -36.41 11.30
C LYS A 25 -5.48 -35.99 9.95
N GLU A 26 -4.26 -36.45 9.76
CA GLU A 26 -3.49 -36.48 8.52
C GLU A 26 -4.05 -37.58 7.62
N LYS A 27 -4.23 -37.30 6.33
CA LYS A 27 -4.27 -38.34 5.29
C LYS A 27 -3.50 -37.84 4.07
N ALA A 28 -2.25 -38.29 4.00
CA ALA A 28 -1.48 -38.34 2.78
C ALA A 28 -2.09 -39.38 1.82
N ILE A 29 -2.17 -39.06 0.53
CA ILE A 29 -2.12 -40.07 -0.53
C ILE A 29 -1.07 -39.62 -1.53
N LEU A 30 -0.06 -40.48 -1.62
CA LEU A 30 1.08 -40.51 -2.51
C LEU A 30 0.70 -41.42 -3.69
N GLU A 31 0.75 -40.93 -4.92
CA GLU A 31 0.85 -41.74 -6.14
C GLU A 31 1.98 -41.13 -6.98
N LYS A 32 3.20 -41.65 -6.86
CA LYS A 32 3.83 -42.76 -7.60
C LYS A 32 4.22 -42.37 -9.03
N MET A 33 5.53 -42.17 -9.18
CA MET A 33 6.31 -42.01 -10.39
C MET A 33 6.67 -43.41 -10.93
N ASP A 34 6.53 -43.65 -12.25
CA ASP A 34 7.62 -44.10 -13.14
C ASP A 34 7.17 -44.46 -14.58
N THR A 35 7.75 -43.72 -15.53
CA THR A 35 8.63 -44.16 -16.64
C THR A 35 8.10 -45.04 -17.81
N THR A 36 8.35 -44.49 -19.01
CA THR A 36 8.64 -45.12 -20.33
C THR A 36 7.54 -45.13 -21.38
N THR A 37 7.55 -44.17 -22.32
CA THR A 37 7.16 -44.45 -23.72
C THR A 37 7.94 -43.58 -24.73
N SER A 38 8.89 -44.23 -25.38
CA SER A 38 9.25 -44.17 -26.81
C SER A 38 9.46 -42.82 -27.52
N PHE A 39 10.71 -42.63 -27.95
CA PHE A 39 11.13 -41.75 -29.03
C PHE A 39 10.43 -42.12 -30.36
N LYS A 40 9.87 -41.12 -31.04
CA LYS A 40 9.82 -41.09 -32.50
C LYS A 40 10.19 -39.70 -33.00
N ASN A 41 11.32 -39.65 -33.70
CA ASN A 41 11.75 -38.54 -34.52
C ASN A 41 10.70 -38.25 -35.59
N GLN A 42 10.29 -36.99 -35.73
CA GLN A 42 9.82 -36.48 -37.01
C GLN A 42 10.29 -35.05 -37.20
N LYS A 43 11.24 -34.93 -38.12
CA LYS A 43 11.76 -33.71 -38.72
C LYS A 43 10.68 -33.17 -39.66
N SER A 44 10.27 -31.93 -39.46
CA SER A 44 9.67 -31.11 -40.50
C SER A 44 9.97 -29.65 -40.19
N ASP A 45 10.70 -29.03 -41.11
CA ASP A 45 10.95 -27.61 -41.17
C ASP A 45 9.62 -26.86 -41.09
N ASP A 46 9.47 -25.98 -40.11
CA ASP A 46 8.62 -24.82 -40.30
C ASP A 46 9.23 -23.61 -39.62
N LYS A 47 9.24 -22.53 -40.39
CA LYS A 47 9.87 -21.24 -40.10
C LYS A 47 9.16 -20.62 -38.90
N ILE A 48 9.79 -20.65 -37.74
CA ILE A 48 9.34 -19.88 -36.57
C ILE A 48 9.59 -18.41 -36.88
N THR A 49 8.59 -17.76 -37.48
CA THR A 49 8.43 -16.31 -37.38
C THR A 49 8.10 -16.04 -35.92
N LEU A 50 9.11 -15.61 -35.16
CA LEU A 50 8.89 -14.92 -33.88
C LEU A 50 8.18 -13.62 -34.22
N GLU A 51 6.85 -13.66 -34.31
CA GLU A 51 6.06 -12.45 -34.14
C GLU A 51 6.10 -12.09 -32.66
N GLU A 52 7.17 -11.40 -32.27
CA GLU A 52 7.09 -10.42 -31.17
C GLU A 52 5.96 -9.47 -31.55
N THR A 53 4.77 -9.81 -31.07
CA THR A 53 3.67 -8.86 -31.00
C THR A 53 3.99 -7.92 -29.86
N ASP A 54 4.92 -6.99 -30.14
CA ASP A 54 5.13 -5.74 -29.40
C ASP A 54 3.85 -4.91 -29.52
N LYS A 55 2.80 -5.33 -28.80
CA LYS A 55 1.81 -4.39 -28.34
C LYS A 55 2.56 -3.49 -27.37
N PRO A 56 2.54 -2.16 -27.55
CA PRO A 56 3.02 -1.28 -26.49
C PRO A 56 2.23 -1.66 -25.23
N SER A 57 2.91 -2.23 -24.25
CA SER A 57 2.36 -2.36 -22.91
C SER A 57 1.94 -0.96 -22.53
N ASN A 58 0.64 -0.74 -22.35
CA ASN A 58 0.20 0.53 -21.79
C ASN A 58 0.64 0.50 -20.33
N GLU A 59 1.87 0.94 -20.05
CA GLU A 59 2.46 0.98 -18.70
C GLU A 59 1.76 2.00 -17.79
N PHE A 60 0.59 2.50 -18.19
CA PHE A 60 -0.23 3.42 -17.45
C PHE A 60 -1.65 2.91 -17.33
N GLU A 61 -2.17 2.92 -16.11
CA GLU A 61 -3.57 2.64 -15.84
C GLU A 61 -4.33 3.87 -15.38
N THR A 62 -5.64 3.85 -15.63
CA THR A 62 -6.52 4.90 -15.12
C THR A 62 -7.10 4.48 -13.78
N TYR A 63 -6.78 5.24 -12.74
CA TYR A 63 -7.35 5.06 -11.40
C TYR A 63 -8.10 6.30 -10.94
N TYR A 64 -8.90 6.11 -9.90
CA TYR A 64 -9.64 7.18 -9.23
C TYR A 64 -9.08 7.36 -7.82
N VAL A 65 -8.49 8.51 -7.54
CA VAL A 65 -7.86 8.82 -6.26
C VAL A 65 -8.78 9.71 -5.45
N THR A 66 -9.05 9.36 -4.20
CA THR A 66 -9.79 10.21 -3.27
C THR A 66 -8.81 10.93 -2.35
N VAL A 67 -9.02 12.23 -2.15
CA VAL A 67 -8.15 13.11 -1.37
C VAL A 67 -9.01 13.83 -0.34
N ALA A 68 -8.63 13.76 0.94
CA ALA A 68 -9.34 14.42 2.02
C ALA A 68 -8.99 15.91 2.14
N ASP A 69 -7.72 16.25 1.91
CA ASP A 69 -7.22 17.61 1.99
C ASP A 69 -5.87 17.74 1.29
N THR A 70 -5.44 18.97 1.05
CA THR A 70 -4.12 19.29 0.50
C THR A 70 -3.46 20.40 1.30
N SER A 71 -2.14 20.36 1.43
CA SER A 71 -1.37 21.40 2.13
C SER A 71 0.10 21.34 1.73
N PHE A 72 0.84 22.41 2.02
CA PHE A 72 2.30 22.39 2.01
C PHE A 72 2.88 21.92 3.36
N SER A 73 2.07 21.85 4.42
CA SER A 73 2.52 21.40 5.74
C SER A 73 2.32 19.89 5.89
N TYR A 74 3.43 19.15 5.92
CA TYR A 74 3.42 17.72 6.23
C TYR A 74 2.78 17.46 7.60
N ASP A 75 3.23 18.17 8.64
CA ASP A 75 2.75 17.96 10.01
C ASP A 75 1.24 18.15 10.18
N PHE A 76 0.67 19.14 9.48
CA PHE A 76 -0.76 19.37 9.47
C PHE A 76 -1.51 18.15 8.92
N LEU A 77 -1.10 17.67 7.73
CA LEU A 77 -1.74 16.52 7.10
C LEU A 77 -1.45 15.21 7.84
N TYR A 78 -0.27 15.06 8.43
CA TYR A 78 0.11 13.91 9.22
C TYR A 78 -0.82 13.74 10.43
N ARG A 79 -1.03 14.80 11.22
CA ARG A 79 -2.00 14.76 12.35
C ARG A 79 -3.41 14.46 11.85
N LYS A 80 -3.83 15.08 10.74
CA LYS A 80 -5.14 14.86 10.13
C LYS A 80 -5.32 13.40 9.68
N MET A 81 -4.28 12.79 9.12
CA MET A 81 -4.27 11.39 8.71
C MET A 81 -4.59 10.45 9.87
N PHE A 82 -3.97 10.61 11.05
CA PHE A 82 -4.29 9.79 12.23
C PHE A 82 -5.71 10.02 12.75
N LEU A 83 -6.21 11.25 12.68
CA LEU A 83 -7.60 11.54 13.05
C LEU A 83 -8.59 10.82 12.12
N LEU A 84 -8.35 10.86 10.81
CA LEU A 84 -9.18 10.15 9.83
C LEU A 84 -9.06 8.63 9.97
N SER A 85 -7.86 8.10 10.20
CA SER A 85 -7.63 6.67 10.44
C SER A 85 -8.53 6.14 11.54
N LYS A 86 -8.57 6.84 12.69
CA LYS A 86 -9.41 6.46 13.83
C LYS A 86 -10.90 6.59 13.54
N ARG A 87 -11.32 7.66 12.87
CA ARG A 87 -12.75 7.94 12.64
C ARG A 87 -13.37 7.06 11.55
N LEU A 88 -12.61 6.73 10.52
CA LEU A 88 -13.06 5.94 9.37
C LEU A 88 -12.64 4.47 9.45
N ASN A 89 -11.86 4.11 10.48
CA ASN A 89 -11.25 2.79 10.63
C ASN A 89 -10.46 2.37 9.38
N LEU A 90 -9.67 3.29 8.83
CA LEU A 90 -8.79 3.05 7.68
C LEU A 90 -7.36 2.83 8.17
N SER A 91 -6.67 1.85 7.59
CA SER A 91 -5.24 1.66 7.80
C SER A 91 -4.46 2.83 7.20
N ILE A 92 -3.27 3.08 7.76
CA ILE A 92 -2.27 3.97 7.18
C ILE A 92 -1.21 3.07 6.56
N ASP A 93 -0.81 3.36 5.32
CA ASP A 93 0.36 2.73 4.73
C ASP A 93 1.21 3.81 4.06
N THR A 94 2.42 3.98 4.60
CA THR A 94 3.38 5.00 4.18
C THR A 94 4.36 4.48 3.13
N LEU A 95 4.29 3.20 2.77
CA LEU A 95 5.29 2.49 1.96
C LEU A 95 6.72 2.65 2.51
N GLY A 96 6.87 2.68 3.84
CA GLY A 96 8.16 2.88 4.50
C GLY A 96 8.68 4.32 4.47
N ARG A 97 7.96 5.25 3.83
CA ARG A 97 8.37 6.65 3.72
C ARG A 97 8.12 7.44 5.00
N TYR A 98 8.90 8.48 5.18
CA TYR A 98 8.76 9.49 6.24
C TYR A 98 9.09 10.88 5.68
N TYR A 99 8.83 11.93 6.44
CA TYR A 99 9.25 13.28 6.06
C TYR A 99 10.68 13.55 6.55
N ASN A 100 11.59 13.69 5.59
CA ASN A 100 12.96 14.10 5.82
C ASN A 100 13.02 15.63 5.89
N SER A 101 13.13 16.18 7.10
CA SER A 101 13.19 17.63 7.32
C SER A 101 14.45 18.30 6.74
N THR A 102 15.53 17.55 6.55
CA THR A 102 16.77 18.07 5.96
C THR A 102 16.62 18.28 4.46
N LYS A 103 15.93 17.35 3.77
CA LYS A 103 15.62 17.44 2.33
C LYS A 103 14.33 18.20 2.02
N ASP A 104 13.50 18.48 3.03
CA ASP A 104 12.12 18.97 2.85
C ASP A 104 11.34 18.08 1.87
N LEU A 105 11.38 16.77 2.13
CA LEU A 105 10.93 15.72 1.21
C LEU A 105 10.24 14.56 1.97
N ILE A 106 9.12 14.06 1.45
CA ILE A 106 8.62 12.72 1.82
C ILE A 106 9.48 11.71 1.08
N SER A 107 10.28 10.92 1.77
CA SER A 107 11.23 10.00 1.16
C SER A 107 11.28 8.64 1.84
N LEU A 108 11.83 7.65 1.13
CA LEU A 108 12.33 6.43 1.74
C LEU A 108 13.56 6.73 2.63
N PRO A 109 13.97 5.78 3.49
CA PRO A 109 15.24 5.83 4.19
C PRO A 109 16.43 5.97 3.22
N GLU A 110 17.49 6.66 3.66
CA GLU A 110 18.74 6.79 2.88
C GLU A 110 19.47 5.44 2.69
N ASN A 111 19.11 4.44 3.49
CA ASN A 111 19.64 3.08 3.46
C ASN A 111 18.58 2.07 3.03
N ASP A 112 17.61 2.48 2.22
CA ASP A 112 16.63 1.57 1.63
C ASP A 112 17.34 0.50 0.77
N ALA A 113 16.75 -0.69 0.67
CA ALA A 113 17.34 -1.78 -0.10
C ALA A 113 17.30 -1.52 -1.61
N ASP A 114 16.35 -0.68 -2.05
CA ASP A 114 16.32 -0.16 -3.42
C ASP A 114 17.22 1.08 -3.50
N GLU A 115 18.47 0.88 -3.94
CA GLU A 115 19.46 1.95 -4.06
C GLU A 115 19.01 3.10 -4.97
N LEU A 116 18.12 2.85 -5.94
CA LEU A 116 17.63 3.88 -6.85
C LEU A 116 16.67 4.85 -6.16
N TYR A 117 15.89 4.37 -5.19
CA TYR A 117 14.92 5.19 -4.44
C TYR A 117 15.33 5.50 -3.00
N ALA A 118 16.48 5.02 -2.54
CA ALA A 118 17.03 5.35 -1.24
C ALA A 118 17.15 6.88 -1.07
N GLY A 119 16.49 7.41 -0.04
CA GLY A 119 16.45 8.85 0.22
C GLY A 119 15.60 9.68 -0.76
N GLU A 120 14.89 9.04 -1.69
CA GLU A 120 14.04 9.68 -2.70
C GLU A 120 12.55 9.42 -2.43
N TYR A 121 11.70 10.17 -3.13
CA TYR A 121 10.26 9.94 -3.10
C TYR A 121 9.87 8.78 -4.01
N TYR A 122 9.23 7.76 -3.45
CA TYR A 122 8.64 6.64 -4.17
C TYR A 122 7.11 6.77 -4.17
N PRO A 123 6.39 6.93 -5.28
CA PRO A 123 4.94 7.18 -5.27
C PRO A 123 4.11 5.91 -5.03
N ARG A 124 2.95 6.05 -4.39
CA ARG A 124 1.94 4.97 -4.39
C ARG A 124 1.20 4.90 -5.73
N ARG A 125 1.18 3.72 -6.34
CA ARG A 125 0.64 3.51 -7.71
C ARG A 125 -0.51 2.50 -7.83
N PHE A 126 -0.66 1.61 -6.85
CA PHE A 126 -1.64 0.51 -6.91
C PHE A 126 -2.90 0.79 -6.09
N PRO A 127 -4.05 0.17 -6.45
CA PRO A 127 -5.29 0.28 -5.70
C PRO A 127 -5.12 -0.06 -4.23
N SER A 128 -5.67 0.78 -3.35
CA SER A 128 -5.65 0.60 -1.91
C SER A 128 -6.69 1.49 -1.25
N LYS A 129 -7.30 1.03 -0.15
CA LYS A 129 -8.23 1.80 0.68
C LYS A 129 -7.56 2.40 1.92
N SER A 130 -6.23 2.45 1.93
CA SER A 130 -5.45 2.98 3.06
C SER A 130 -5.13 4.46 2.87
N LEU A 131 -4.90 5.13 3.99
CA LEU A 131 -4.45 6.51 4.05
C LEU A 131 -2.97 6.61 3.72
N SER A 132 -2.58 7.65 2.98
CA SER A 132 -1.18 8.02 2.79
C SER A 132 -1.01 9.52 2.54
N LEU A 133 0.21 10.01 2.77
CA LEU A 133 0.64 11.32 2.32
C LEU A 133 1.47 11.16 1.05
N GLU A 134 1.03 11.81 -0.01
CA GLU A 134 1.60 11.71 -1.35
C GLU A 134 1.76 13.12 -1.93
N TYR A 135 2.64 13.31 -2.90
CA TYR A 135 2.65 14.56 -3.66
C TYR A 135 1.51 14.56 -4.68
N LEU A 136 0.72 15.63 -4.70
CA LEU A 136 -0.46 15.77 -5.56
C LEU A 136 -0.11 15.66 -7.06
N ASN A 137 1.10 16.09 -7.43
CA ASN A 137 1.61 15.98 -8.79
C ASN A 137 1.80 14.53 -9.27
N SER A 138 1.84 13.55 -8.36
CA SER A 138 1.82 12.12 -8.70
C SER A 138 0.50 11.66 -9.34
N TYR A 139 -0.57 12.44 -9.14
CA TYR A 139 -1.92 12.11 -9.63
C TYR A 139 -2.50 13.19 -10.55
N LYS A 140 -1.97 14.42 -10.49
CA LYS A 140 -2.41 15.56 -11.28
C LYS A 140 -1.19 16.39 -11.72
N ASN A 141 -0.76 16.21 -12.96
CA ASN A 141 0.47 16.82 -13.52
C ASN A 141 0.58 18.35 -13.34
N GLU A 142 -0.54 19.06 -13.28
CA GLU A 142 -0.59 20.53 -13.12
C GLU A 142 -0.49 20.99 -11.65
N ALA A 143 -0.34 20.08 -10.69
CA ALA A 143 -0.18 20.44 -9.28
C ALA A 143 1.25 20.96 -9.00
N GLY A 144 1.36 21.95 -8.11
CA GLY A 144 2.67 22.48 -7.70
C GLY A 144 3.57 21.39 -7.09
N ASN A 145 4.88 21.50 -7.33
CA ASN A 145 5.92 20.49 -7.05
C ASN A 145 6.06 20.04 -5.58
N LYS A 146 5.32 20.65 -4.64
CA LYS A 146 5.36 20.31 -3.20
C LYS A 146 3.98 20.27 -2.54
N THR A 147 2.89 20.35 -3.31
CA THR A 147 1.55 20.22 -2.72
C THR A 147 1.37 18.77 -2.25
N ILE A 148 1.26 18.57 -0.95
CA ILE A 148 1.00 17.25 -0.36
C ILE A 148 -0.51 17.02 -0.37
N ALA A 149 -0.92 15.82 -0.73
CA ALA A 149 -2.29 15.33 -0.66
C ALA A 149 -2.41 14.28 0.45
N LEU A 150 -3.44 14.41 1.28
CA LEU A 150 -3.89 13.33 2.15
C LEU A 150 -4.80 12.40 1.36
N VAL A 151 -4.21 11.38 0.76
CA VAL A 151 -4.92 10.37 -0.03
C VAL A 151 -5.65 9.42 0.90
N THR A 152 -6.92 9.16 0.60
CA THR A 152 -7.78 8.22 1.34
C THR A 152 -8.04 6.92 0.60
N GLY A 153 -7.59 6.82 -0.64
CA GLY A 153 -7.59 5.58 -1.41
C GLY A 153 -7.43 5.80 -2.91
N ILE A 154 -6.96 4.75 -3.57
CA ILE A 154 -6.84 4.61 -5.02
C ILE A 154 -7.76 3.46 -5.44
N TYR A 155 -8.66 3.72 -6.38
CA TYR A 155 -9.71 2.81 -6.79
C TYR A 155 -9.63 2.51 -8.29
N GLU A 156 -9.91 1.28 -8.66
CA GLU A 156 -10.01 0.83 -10.05
C GLU A 156 -11.24 1.44 -10.73
N THR A 157 -12.34 1.55 -9.99
CA THR A 157 -13.60 2.01 -10.56
C THR A 157 -14.04 3.38 -10.03
N LYS A 158 -14.68 4.15 -10.90
CA LYS A 158 -15.28 5.43 -10.54
C LYS A 158 -16.32 5.27 -9.42
N LYS A 159 -17.10 4.18 -9.48
CA LYS A 159 -18.21 3.90 -8.55
C LYS A 159 -17.71 3.69 -7.12
N GLU A 160 -16.62 2.96 -6.93
CA GLU A 160 -16.04 2.77 -5.61
C GLU A 160 -15.49 4.07 -5.05
N ALA A 161 -14.76 4.83 -5.87
CA ALA A 161 -14.26 6.14 -5.46
C ALA A 161 -15.38 7.12 -5.11
N ASP A 162 -16.49 7.14 -5.86
CA ASP A 162 -17.67 7.96 -5.55
C ASP A 162 -18.30 7.55 -4.22
N SER A 163 -18.38 6.25 -3.96
CA SER A 163 -18.93 5.72 -2.71
C SER A 163 -18.07 6.10 -1.51
N ALA A 164 -16.74 5.98 -1.65
CA ALA A 164 -15.79 6.40 -0.62
C ALA A 164 -15.82 7.91 -0.38
N LEU A 165 -15.85 8.71 -1.45
CA LEU A 165 -15.90 10.16 -1.37
C LEU A 165 -17.18 10.64 -0.67
N ALA A 166 -18.34 10.00 -0.93
CA ALA A 166 -19.59 10.36 -0.27
C ALA A 166 -19.55 10.15 1.26
N ILE A 167 -18.82 9.15 1.74
CA ILE A 167 -18.57 8.96 3.18
C ILE A 167 -17.62 10.04 3.70
N LEU A 168 -16.53 10.27 2.98
CA LEU A 168 -15.50 11.23 3.36
C LEU A 168 -16.03 12.67 3.46
N LEU A 169 -16.87 13.09 2.52
CA LEU A 169 -17.47 14.43 2.47
C LEU A 169 -18.34 14.77 3.69
N LYS A 170 -18.84 13.77 4.43
CA LYS A 170 -19.59 13.99 5.69
C LYS A 170 -18.70 14.57 6.79
N MET A 171 -17.38 14.41 6.67
CA MET A 171 -16.40 14.80 7.68
C MET A 171 -15.38 15.80 7.15
N GLU A 172 -15.07 15.73 5.86
CA GLU A 172 -14.07 16.55 5.18
C GLU A 172 -14.72 17.24 3.97
N PRO A 173 -15.34 18.41 4.15
CA PRO A 173 -16.09 19.08 3.08
C PRO A 173 -15.24 19.51 1.88
N LYS A 174 -13.91 19.61 2.06
CA LYS A 174 -12.95 19.95 1.01
C LYS A 174 -12.47 18.71 0.24
N ALA A 175 -12.90 17.51 0.61
CA ALA A 175 -12.47 16.30 -0.04
C ALA A 175 -12.90 16.27 -1.51
N PHE A 176 -12.08 15.66 -2.35
CA PHE A 176 -12.32 15.57 -3.77
C PHE A 176 -11.78 14.26 -4.35
N LYS A 177 -12.09 14.02 -5.62
CA LYS A 177 -11.60 12.85 -6.37
C LYS A 177 -10.89 13.29 -7.63
N ILE A 178 -9.82 12.59 -7.98
CA ILE A 178 -9.01 12.77 -9.18
C ILE A 178 -9.18 11.53 -10.05
N LYS A 179 -9.34 11.70 -11.37
CA LYS A 179 -9.11 10.64 -12.35
C LYS A 179 -7.66 10.77 -12.80
N ALA A 180 -6.81 9.82 -12.43
CA ALA A 180 -5.37 9.87 -12.64
C ALA A 180 -4.92 8.78 -13.62
N LYS A 181 -4.00 9.14 -14.52
CA LYS A 181 -3.26 8.18 -15.36
C LYS A 181 -1.94 7.88 -14.65
N ILE A 182 -1.83 6.71 -14.03
CA ILE A 182 -0.74 6.34 -13.13
C ILE A 182 0.14 5.30 -13.81
N PHE A 183 1.46 5.50 -13.78
CA PHE A 183 2.42 4.51 -14.27
C PHE A 183 2.36 3.24 -13.42
N ILE A 184 2.15 2.08 -14.02
CA ILE A 184 2.08 0.77 -13.36
C ILE A 184 3.23 -0.17 -13.79
N GLY A 185 4.15 0.29 -14.64
CA GLY A 185 5.36 -0.46 -14.97
C GLY A 185 6.28 -0.69 -13.76
N CYS A 186 7.34 -1.46 -13.96
CA CYS A 186 8.37 -1.65 -12.94
C CYS A 186 9.09 -0.32 -12.67
N LEU A 187 9.31 0.00 -11.40
CA LEU A 187 10.02 1.24 -11.04
C LEU A 187 11.51 1.03 -10.75
N HIS A 188 11.92 -0.19 -10.41
CA HIS A 188 13.25 -0.78 -10.59
C HIS A 188 13.15 -2.27 -10.25
#